data_AF-A0AA95ZAJ2-F1
#
_entry.id   AF-A0AA95ZAJ2-F1
#
_cell.length_a   1.000
_cell.length_b   1.000
_cell.length_c   1.000
_cell.angle_alpha   90.00
_cell.angle_beta   90.00
_cell.angle_gamma   90.00
#
_symmetry.space_group_name_H-M   'P 1'
#
loop_
_entity.id
_entity.type
_entity.pdbx_description
1 polymer ?
#
loop_
_entity_poly.entity_id
_entity_poly.type
_entity_poly.pdbx_seq_one_letter_code
_entity_poly.pdbx_strand_id
1 'polypeptide(L)'
;MTQRTLKQRFGFDILLDPEDRLAYALLHSMAYDGHGDWGGCGVAELDLGEFADTLGWPRGVTLRRLKEIAPKVRAVCVERHDTILFALAGAQQEGFSHLYKSRGFEGLPPNLFSR
;
A
#
# COMPACT_ATOMS: atom_id res chain seq x y z
N MET A 1 -19.50 -9.44 14.46
CA MET A 1 -18.57 -8.50 13.81
C MET A 1 -19.39 -7.55 12.96
N THR A 2 -19.31 -6.25 13.20
CA THR A 2 -20.02 -5.25 12.37
C THR A 2 -19.25 -5.09 11.07
N GLN A 3 -19.89 -5.36 9.94
CA GLN A 3 -19.28 -5.19 8.63
C GLN A 3 -18.95 -3.70 8.41
N ARG A 4 -17.70 -3.39 8.06
CA ARG A 4 -17.30 -2.01 7.72
C ARG A 4 -18.10 -1.51 6.53
N THR A 5 -18.53 -0.26 6.56
CA THR A 5 -19.21 0.37 5.43
C THR A 5 -18.27 0.55 4.23
N LEU A 6 -18.81 0.77 3.03
CA LEU A 6 -17.98 1.06 1.85
C LEU A 6 -17.09 2.29 2.07
N LYS A 7 -17.62 3.33 2.70
CA LYS A 7 -16.86 4.55 3.02
C LYS A 7 -15.66 4.27 3.91
N GLN A 8 -15.83 3.41 4.91
CA GLN A 8 -14.76 3.03 5.83
C GLN A 8 -13.72 2.13 5.15
N ARG A 9 -14.16 1.18 4.31
CA ARG A 9 -13.25 0.27 3.60
C ARG A 9 -12.32 1.00 2.64
N PHE A 10 -12.87 1.94 1.88
CA PHE A 10 -12.12 2.71 0.88
C PHE A 10 -11.60 4.06 1.40
N GLY A 11 -11.77 4.36 2.69
CA GLY A 11 -11.28 5.60 3.30
C GLY A 11 -11.89 6.88 2.70
N PHE A 12 -13.12 6.83 2.16
CA PHE A 12 -13.74 7.98 1.47
C PHE A 12 -14.03 9.16 2.40
N ASP A 13 -14.16 8.89 3.71
CA ASP A 13 -14.33 9.93 4.72
C ASP A 13 -13.00 10.63 5.08
N ILE A 14 -11.86 10.12 4.58
CA ILE A 14 -10.51 10.61 4.89
C ILE A 14 -9.80 11.11 3.63
N LEU A 15 -9.84 10.34 2.54
CA LEU A 15 -9.31 10.71 1.24
C LEU A 15 -10.35 11.57 0.53
N LEU A 16 -10.11 12.87 0.46
CA LEU A 16 -11.05 13.82 -0.14
C LEU A 16 -10.81 14.01 -1.63
N ASP A 17 -9.55 13.90 -2.07
CA ASP A 17 -9.15 13.95 -3.46
C ASP A 17 -9.58 12.65 -4.20
N PRO A 18 -10.39 12.73 -5.28
CA PRO A 18 -10.76 11.57 -6.09
C PRO A 18 -9.56 10.80 -6.66
N GLU A 19 -8.46 11.48 -6.95
CA GLU A 19 -7.24 10.87 -7.46
C GLU A 19 -6.56 10.00 -6.39
N ASP A 20 -6.48 10.48 -5.15
CA ASP A 20 -6.01 9.69 -4.01
C ASP A 20 -6.91 8.48 -3.74
N ARG A 21 -8.24 8.64 -3.92
CA ARG A 21 -9.20 7.53 -3.79
C ARG A 21 -8.97 6.46 -4.85
N LEU A 22 -8.71 6.84 -6.09
CA LEU A 22 -8.42 5.92 -7.18
C LEU A 22 -7.13 5.13 -6.89
N ALA A 23 -6.04 5.84 -6.55
CA ALA A 23 -4.79 5.19 -6.20
C ALA A 23 -4.96 4.22 -5.02
N TYR A 24 -5.67 4.64 -3.97
CA TYR A 24 -5.94 3.77 -2.81
C TYR A 24 -6.83 2.57 -3.16
N ALA A 25 -7.81 2.72 -4.05
CA ALA A 25 -8.65 1.61 -4.49
C ALA A 25 -7.85 0.56 -5.27
N LEU A 26 -6.90 0.98 -6.12
CA LEU A 26 -5.99 0.07 -6.82
C LEU A 26 -5.09 -0.69 -5.84
N LEU A 27 -4.44 0.03 -4.92
CA LEU A 27 -3.63 -0.59 -3.86
C LEU A 27 -4.45 -1.58 -3.02
N HIS A 28 -5.69 -1.21 -2.70
CA HIS A 28 -6.59 -2.09 -1.98
C HIS A 28 -6.91 -3.34 -2.80
N SER A 29 -7.06 -3.29 -4.11
CA SER A 29 -7.25 -4.49 -4.94
C SER A 29 -6.01 -5.38 -4.91
N MET A 30 -4.86 -4.81 -5.25
CA MET A 30 -3.58 -5.53 -5.36
C MET A 30 -3.18 -6.23 -4.06
N ALA A 31 -3.48 -5.61 -2.91
CA ALA A 31 -3.17 -6.16 -1.60
C ALA A 31 -3.86 -7.50 -1.28
N TYR A 32 -4.94 -7.85 -2.00
CA TYR A 32 -5.66 -9.11 -1.84
C TYR A 32 -5.40 -10.12 -2.96
N ASP A 33 -4.76 -9.71 -4.07
CA ASP A 33 -4.47 -10.59 -5.20
C ASP A 33 -3.31 -11.58 -4.90
N GLY A 34 -2.45 -11.25 -3.92
CA GLY A 34 -1.30 -12.06 -3.52
C GLY A 34 -0.04 -11.77 -4.36
N HIS A 35 1.09 -12.39 -4.00
CA HIS A 35 2.43 -12.04 -4.49
C HIS A 35 3.12 -13.16 -5.28
N GLY A 36 2.39 -14.24 -5.60
CA GLY A 36 2.92 -15.43 -6.27
C GLY A 36 3.78 -16.32 -5.37
N ASP A 37 4.64 -15.73 -4.53
CA ASP A 37 5.44 -16.40 -3.49
C ASP A 37 4.77 -16.36 -2.09
N TRP A 38 3.79 -15.48 -1.91
CA TRP A 38 2.98 -15.35 -0.69
C TRP A 38 1.51 -15.10 -1.05
N GLY A 39 0.56 -15.64 -0.27
CA GLY A 39 -0.87 -15.39 -0.47
C GLY A 39 -1.25 -13.93 -0.20
N GLY A 40 -2.53 -13.58 -0.39
CA GLY A 40 -3.02 -12.24 -0.04
C GLY A 40 -2.77 -11.94 1.45
N CYS A 41 -1.88 -10.97 1.72
CA CYS A 41 -1.46 -10.62 3.09
C CYS A 41 -1.78 -9.16 3.48
N GLY A 42 -2.52 -8.44 2.63
CA GLY A 42 -2.86 -7.04 2.86
C GLY A 42 -1.75 -6.06 2.51
N VAL A 43 -0.73 -6.50 1.78
CA VAL A 43 0.36 -5.66 1.27
C VAL A 43 0.19 -5.55 -0.24
N ALA A 44 0.15 -4.34 -0.79
CA ALA A 44 0.30 -4.16 -2.22
C ALA A 44 1.78 -4.05 -2.55
N GLU A 45 2.24 -4.85 -3.51
CA GLU A 45 3.56 -4.74 -4.12
C GLU A 45 3.40 -4.18 -5.52
N LEU A 46 4.16 -3.13 -5.86
CA LEU A 46 4.08 -2.49 -7.17
C LEU A 46 5.44 -1.97 -7.64
N ASP A 47 5.57 -1.86 -8.96
CA ASP A 47 6.57 -1.01 -9.61
C ASP A 47 6.06 0.44 -9.67
N LEU A 48 6.87 1.40 -9.22
CA LEU A 48 6.51 2.81 -9.16
C LEU A 48 6.29 3.42 -10.55
N GLY A 49 7.00 2.94 -11.58
CA GLY A 49 6.87 3.41 -12.95
C GLY A 49 5.56 2.96 -13.55
N GLU A 50 5.30 1.66 -13.50
CA GLU A 50 4.06 1.06 -14.02
C GLU A 50 2.83 1.68 -13.33
N PHE A 51 2.89 1.84 -12.00
CA PHE A 51 1.78 2.44 -11.25
C PHE A 51 1.58 3.94 -11.57
N ALA A 52 2.68 4.68 -11.76
CA ALA A 52 2.63 6.09 -12.15
C ALA A 52 2.04 6.26 -13.56
N ASP A 53 2.48 5.44 -14.52
CA ASP A 53 1.99 5.44 -15.89
C ASP A 53 0.49 5.09 -15.94
N THR A 54 0.07 4.11 -15.14
CA THR A 54 -1.35 3.70 -15.01
C THR A 54 -2.23 4.85 -14.52
N LEU A 55 -1.73 5.66 -13.58
CA LEU A 55 -2.46 6.81 -13.03
C LEU A 55 -2.28 8.09 -13.86
N GLY A 56 -1.38 8.09 -14.85
CA GLY A 56 -1.02 9.29 -15.61
C GLY A 56 -0.30 10.35 -14.77
N TRP A 57 0.41 9.95 -13.72
CA TRP A 57 1.12 10.86 -12.81
C TRP A 57 2.64 10.80 -13.03
N PRO A 58 3.37 11.90 -12.81
CA PRO A 58 4.83 11.83 -12.74
C PRO A 58 5.29 10.94 -11.58
N ARG A 59 6.30 10.08 -11.80
CA ARG A 59 6.83 9.14 -10.78
C ARG A 59 7.09 9.78 -9.41
N GLY A 60 7.74 10.95 -9.38
CA GLY A 60 8.02 11.66 -8.12
C GLY A 60 6.77 12.17 -7.41
N VAL A 61 5.72 12.53 -8.16
CA VAL A 61 4.41 12.91 -7.61
C VAL A 61 3.69 11.68 -7.06
N THR A 62 3.73 10.57 -7.79
CA THR A 62 3.15 9.28 -7.36
C THR A 62 3.71 8.85 -6.02
N LEU A 63 5.03 8.75 -5.90
CA LEU A 63 5.69 8.37 -4.65
C LEU A 63 5.31 9.30 -3.49
N ARG A 64 5.35 10.62 -3.72
CA ARG A 64 4.99 11.62 -2.71
C ARG A 64 3.56 11.41 -2.24
N ARG A 65 2.60 11.28 -3.17
CA ARG A 65 1.20 11.03 -2.84
C ARG A 65 1.01 9.72 -2.07
N LEU A 66 1.66 8.63 -2.47
CA LEU A 66 1.60 7.37 -1.73
C LEU A 66 2.08 7.52 -0.28
N LYS A 67 3.20 8.23 -0.06
CA LYS A 67 3.72 8.53 1.27
C LYS A 67 2.79 9.44 2.09
N GLU A 68 2.04 10.33 1.44
CA GLU A 68 1.03 11.19 2.09
C GLU A 68 -0.29 10.45 2.39
N ILE A 69 -0.72 9.53 1.53
CA ILE A 69 -1.92 8.71 1.71
C ILE A 69 -1.72 7.73 2.85
N ALA A 70 -0.56 7.07 2.92
CA ALA A 70 -0.29 6.00 3.89
C ALA A 70 -0.66 6.34 5.36
N PRO A 71 -0.17 7.45 5.96
CA PRO A 71 -0.54 7.79 7.33
C PRO A 71 -2.02 8.11 7.50
N LYS A 72 -2.68 8.72 6.51
CA LYS A 72 -4.12 9.07 6.57
C LYS A 72 -4.99 7.82 6.73
N VAL A 73 -4.63 6.74 6.06
CA VAL A 73 -5.37 5.46 6.09
C VAL A 73 -4.77 4.42 7.04
N ARG A 74 -3.85 4.83 7.94
CA ARG A 74 -3.14 3.96 8.88
C ARG A 74 -2.38 2.81 8.22
N ALA A 75 -1.85 3.07 7.02
CA ALA A 75 -1.00 2.17 6.26
C ALA A 75 0.50 2.49 6.44
N VAL A 76 1.35 1.57 5.98
CA VAL A 76 2.79 1.75 5.87
C VAL A 76 3.19 1.72 4.41
N CYS A 77 3.98 2.70 3.97
CA CYS A 77 4.52 2.78 2.61
C CYS A 77 6.04 2.81 2.70
N VAL A 78 6.69 1.81 2.12
CA VAL A 78 8.16 1.75 2.00
C VAL A 78 8.56 1.59 0.54
N GLU A 79 9.73 2.11 0.22
CA GLU A 79 10.26 2.18 -1.14
C GLU A 79 11.69 1.67 -1.17
N ARG A 80 12.03 0.92 -2.22
CA ARG A 80 13.41 0.59 -2.56
C ARG A 80 13.56 0.53 -4.08
N HIS A 81 14.46 1.35 -4.63
CA HIS A 81 14.59 1.55 -6.08
C HIS A 81 13.21 1.90 -6.67
N ASP A 82 12.67 1.02 -7.51
CA ASP A 82 11.37 1.19 -8.14
C ASP A 82 10.26 0.36 -7.48
N THR A 83 10.59 -0.47 -6.48
CA THR A 83 9.62 -1.30 -5.78
C THR A 83 9.02 -0.58 -4.59
N ILE A 84 7.68 -0.53 -4.51
CA ILE A 84 6.94 -0.05 -3.34
C ILE A 84 6.22 -1.22 -2.68
N LEU A 85 6.33 -1.30 -1.35
CA LEU A 85 5.42 -2.10 -0.52
C LEU A 85 4.49 -1.17 0.24
N PHE A 86 3.20 -1.31 -0.01
CA PHE A 86 2.13 -0.54 0.65
C PHE A 86 1.29 -1.49 1.51
N ALA A 87 1.58 -1.55 2.81
CA ALA A 87 0.87 -2.39 3.76
C ALA A 87 -0.37 -1.68 4.30
N LEU A 88 -1.55 -2.20 3.99
CA LEU A 88 -2.84 -1.68 4.46
C LEU A 88 -2.98 -1.81 5.98
N ALA A 89 -3.91 -1.06 6.55
CA ALA A 89 -4.28 -1.22 7.95
C ALA A 89 -4.84 -2.65 8.20
N GLY A 90 -4.14 -3.42 9.04
CA GLY A 90 -4.46 -4.82 9.31
C GLY A 90 -3.76 -5.83 8.39
N ALA A 91 -2.79 -5.39 7.59
CA ALA A 91 -1.89 -6.29 6.88
C ALA A 91 -1.13 -7.21 7.84
N GLN A 92 -0.79 -8.40 7.38
CA GLN A 92 -0.09 -9.40 8.19
C GLN A 92 1.39 -9.03 8.31
N GLN A 93 1.89 -8.87 9.55
CA GLN A 93 3.30 -8.56 9.80
C GLN A 93 4.24 -9.59 9.18
N GLU A 94 3.90 -10.87 9.25
CA GLU A 94 4.73 -11.95 8.70
C GLU A 94 4.87 -11.84 7.18
N GLY A 95 3.74 -11.68 6.47
CA GLY A 95 3.74 -11.48 5.01
C GLY A 95 4.50 -10.23 4.60
N PHE A 96 4.29 -9.11 5.29
CA PHE A 96 5.06 -7.89 5.03
C PHE A 96 6.56 -8.10 5.28
N SER A 97 6.95 -8.76 6.36
CA SER A 97 8.36 -9.02 6.69
C SER A 97 9.02 -9.94 5.68
N HIS A 98 8.28 -10.94 5.19
CA HIS A 98 8.72 -11.83 4.11
C HIS A 98 9.01 -11.03 2.84
N LEU A 99 8.05 -10.24 2.36
CA LEU A 99 8.18 -9.43 1.15
C LEU A 99 9.30 -8.38 1.27
N TYR A 100 9.38 -7.70 2.41
CA TYR A 100 10.44 -6.72 2.70
C TYR A 100 11.82 -7.34 2.50
N LYS A 101 12.05 -8.52 3.08
CA LYS A 101 13.32 -9.23 2.95
C LYS A 101 13.53 -9.79 1.55
N SER A 102 12.53 -10.43 0.95
CA SER A 102 12.66 -11.09 -0.37
C SER A 102 12.88 -10.10 -1.51
N ARG A 103 12.37 -8.87 -1.38
CA ARG A 103 12.61 -7.76 -2.33
C ARG A 103 13.88 -6.94 -2.01
N GLY A 104 14.65 -7.39 -1.02
CA GLY A 104 15.98 -6.87 -0.72
C GLY A 104 15.98 -5.53 0.01
N PHE A 105 14.89 -5.16 0.70
CA PHE A 105 14.90 -3.98 1.57
C PHE A 105 15.92 -4.15 2.71
N GLU A 106 16.56 -3.04 3.09
CA GLU A 106 17.66 -3.04 4.05
C GLU A 106 17.19 -2.71 5.46
N GLY A 107 17.74 -3.41 6.46
CA GLY A 107 17.41 -3.21 7.86
C GLY A 107 16.22 -4.05 8.33
N LEU A 108 15.63 -3.65 9.46
CA LEU A 108 14.47 -4.34 10.03
C LEU A 108 13.18 -3.84 9.37
N PRO A 109 12.24 -4.75 9.01
CA PRO A 109 10.95 -4.34 8.48
C PRO A 109 10.20 -3.49 9.52
N PRO A 110 9.51 -2.41 9.10
CA PRO A 110 8.65 -1.65 9.99
C PRO A 110 7.63 -2.52 10.73
N ASN A 111 7.39 -2.19 12.00
CA ASN A 111 6.31 -2.78 12.77
C ASN A 111 4.98 -2.16 12.34
N LEU A 112 4.08 -2.98 11.82
CA LEU A 112 2.77 -2.55 11.33
C LEU A 112 1.78 -2.21 12.45
N PHE A 113 2.04 -2.67 13.68
CA PHE A 113 1.14 -2.49 14.83
C PHE A 113 1.51 -1.32 15.74
N SER A 114 2.65 -0.67 15.54
CA SER A 114 3.16 0.36 16.45
C SER A 114 2.58 1.76 16.16
N ARG A 115 1.30 1.89 15.81
CA ARG A 115 0.67 3.18 15.47
C ARG A 115 -0.67 3.40 16.17
#